data_AF-A0AAP9YC31-F1
#
_entry.id   AF-A0AAP9YC31-F1
#
_cell.length_a   1.000
_cell.length_b   1.000
_cell.length_c   1.000
_cell.angle_alpha   90.00
_cell.angle_beta   90.00
_cell.angle_gamma   90.00
#
_symmetry.space_group_name_H-M   'P 1'
#
loop_
_entity.id
_entity.type
_entity.pdbx_description
1 polymer ?
#
loop_
_entity_poly.entity_id
_entity_poly.type
_entity_poly.pdbx_seq_one_letter_code
_entity_poly.pdbx_strand_id
1 'polypeptide(L)'
;MITRSQLEGLDVLAFDPLLQQIRMSIQSNKDKISDIEKATSHIVSGWEGESSNAAQSRLSHIQEQTQKHIDDLEAMKKTVTTYVEAKKLRQAHILAFIAELKTLQMTVTDDWQVRPNIALMAAASVGGAFILAAQVTKRLHALVRMFEQYEYEAPIAGVSTAPSFVSSSGYSTSQPDRTINFDDDFPYGSKKGKETLEDRANWAKWGLKLEGAEAIGGMPDACKMYRHFREGKGTPMRFDYDKAYREDAGIRNFVNDELNGSLQAANEAVKSGNTNVTLHSPMRTNSGYYPETENWQKTVGGYSSYTETNVQVSGDTVTATVTVHAKDKWNFNYVSMCIGA
;
A
#
# COMPACT_ATOMS: atom_id res chain seq x y z
N MET A 1 -16.84 19.67 4.71
CA MET A 1 -15.90 20.72 4.32
C MET A 1 -15.98 21.82 5.36
N ILE A 2 -15.00 21.85 6.26
CA ILE A 2 -14.69 22.95 7.18
C ILE A 2 -14.77 24.25 6.40
N THR A 3 -15.38 25.30 6.94
CA THR A 3 -15.45 26.59 6.23
C THR A 3 -14.13 27.35 6.31
N ARG A 4 -13.94 28.36 5.46
CA ARG A 4 -12.74 29.22 5.50
C ARG A 4 -12.55 29.84 6.88
N SER A 5 -13.60 30.41 7.44
CA SER A 5 -13.58 31.06 8.75
C SER A 5 -13.28 30.06 9.88
N GLN A 6 -13.81 28.84 9.79
CA GLN A 6 -13.49 27.77 10.73
C GLN A 6 -12.03 27.32 10.62
N LEU A 7 -11.46 27.25 9.41
CA LEU A 7 -10.05 26.89 9.21
C LEU A 7 -9.11 28.00 9.68
N GLU A 8 -9.45 29.27 9.41
CA GLU A 8 -8.70 30.44 9.90
C GLU A 8 -8.75 30.55 11.43
N GLY A 9 -9.89 30.18 12.03
CA GLY A 9 -10.08 30.17 13.48
C GLY A 9 -9.66 28.88 14.18
N LEU A 10 -9.14 27.87 13.45
CA LEU A 10 -8.72 26.61 14.06
C LEU A 10 -7.47 26.85 14.91
N ASP A 11 -7.65 26.86 16.23
CA ASP A 11 -6.56 26.95 17.18
C ASP A 11 -5.94 25.58 17.42
N VAL A 12 -4.86 25.28 16.70
CA VAL A 12 -4.10 24.04 16.91
C VAL A 12 -3.32 24.05 18.25
N LEU A 13 -3.31 25.17 18.99
CA LEU A 13 -2.79 25.24 20.37
C LEU A 13 -3.75 24.59 21.39
N ALA A 14 -4.97 24.24 20.99
CA ALA A 14 -5.91 23.49 21.83
C ALA A 14 -5.36 22.12 22.30
N PHE A 15 -4.30 21.62 21.66
CA PHE A 15 -3.62 20.37 22.02
C PHE A 15 -2.46 20.55 23.01
N ASP A 16 -2.01 21.78 23.27
CA ASP A 16 -0.92 22.05 24.20
C ASP A 16 -1.23 21.61 25.64
N PRO A 17 -2.45 21.82 26.18
CA PRO A 17 -2.82 21.29 27.49
C PRO A 17 -2.74 19.76 27.56
N LEU A 18 -3.16 19.05 26.50
CA LEU A 18 -3.08 17.59 26.43
C LEU A 18 -1.62 17.13 26.42
N LEU A 19 -0.77 17.71 25.57
CA LEU A 19 0.65 17.37 25.54
C LEU A 19 1.36 17.69 26.86
N GLN A 20 0.96 18.77 27.54
CA GLN A 20 1.47 19.09 28.88
C GLN A 20 1.05 18.04 29.91
N GLN A 21 -0.21 17.61 29.92
CA GLN A 21 -0.69 16.56 30.82
C GLN A 21 0.07 15.24 30.60
N ILE A 22 0.25 14.81 29.35
CA ILE A 22 1.01 13.60 29.04
C ILE A 22 2.46 13.70 29.55
N ARG A 23 3.12 14.85 29.35
CA ARG A 23 4.49 15.08 29.88
C ARG A 23 4.55 15.00 31.40
N MET A 24 3.55 15.56 32.10
CA MET A 24 3.47 15.49 33.56
C MET A 24 3.27 14.04 34.05
N SER A 25 2.42 13.25 33.37
CA SER A 25 2.22 11.83 33.71
C SER A 25 3.48 11.00 33.49
N ILE A 26 4.24 11.25 32.42
CA ILE A 26 5.53 10.59 32.17
C ILE A 26 6.51 10.91 33.30
N GLN A 27 6.63 12.18 33.69
CA GLN A 27 7.54 12.58 34.77
C GLN A 27 7.15 11.92 36.10
N SER A 28 5.86 11.95 36.46
CA SER A 28 5.38 11.31 37.69
C SER A 28 5.68 9.81 37.74
N ASN A 29 5.60 9.10 36.61
CA ASN A 29 5.95 7.68 36.56
C ASN A 29 7.46 7.43 36.66
N LYS A 30 8.30 8.32 36.11
CA LYS A 30 9.76 8.26 36.31
C LYS A 30 10.14 8.45 37.78
N ASP A 31 9.47 9.37 38.47
CA ASP A 31 9.69 9.60 39.89
C ASP A 31 9.34 8.34 40.71
N LYS A 32 8.24 7.64 40.37
CA LYS A 32 7.86 6.35 40.99
C LYS A 32 8.89 5.26 40.78
N ILE A 33 9.49 5.16 39.58
CA ILE A 33 10.57 4.19 39.32
C ILE A 33 11.76 4.48 40.25
N SER A 34 12.17 5.74 40.35
CA SER A 34 13.25 6.15 41.28
C SER A 34 12.94 5.78 42.74
N ASP A 35 11.68 5.92 43.18
CA ASP A 35 11.29 5.55 44.54
C ASP A 35 11.28 4.02 44.76
N ILE A 36 10.91 3.24 43.74
CA ILE A 36 11.01 1.77 43.76
C ILE A 36 12.47 1.31 43.83
N GLU A 37 13.38 1.98 43.12
CA GLU A 37 14.81 1.69 43.15
C GLU A 37 15.41 1.94 44.55
N LYS A 38 15.01 3.04 45.20
CA LYS A 38 15.38 3.32 46.61
C LYS A 38 14.85 2.25 47.56
N ALA A 39 13.57 1.87 47.42
CA ALA A 39 12.97 0.82 48.25
C ALA A 39 13.68 -0.54 48.08
N THR A 40 14.03 -0.88 46.84
CA THR A 40 14.80 -2.09 46.52
C THR A 40 16.18 -2.07 47.18
N SER A 41 16.86 -0.92 47.14
CA SER A 41 18.17 -0.73 47.80
C SER A 41 18.09 -0.91 49.33
N HIS A 42 17.02 -0.42 49.96
CA HIS A 42 16.79 -0.64 51.39
C HIS A 42 16.60 -2.12 51.75
N ILE A 43 15.84 -2.87 50.93
CA ILE A 43 15.66 -4.32 51.12
C ILE A 43 17.00 -5.05 51.03
N VAL A 44 17.78 -4.77 49.98
CA VAL A 44 19.09 -5.40 49.78
C VAL A 44 20.05 -5.12 50.95
N SER A 45 19.98 -3.93 51.55
CA SER A 45 20.89 -3.52 52.63
C SER A 45 20.60 -4.12 54.02
N GLY A 46 19.37 -4.59 54.26
CA GLY A 46 18.91 -4.90 55.62
C GLY A 46 18.00 -6.12 55.75
N TRP A 47 17.68 -6.80 54.65
CA TRP A 47 16.80 -7.96 54.67
C TRP A 47 17.36 -9.09 53.81
N GLU A 48 17.66 -10.22 54.45
CA GLU A 48 18.17 -11.43 53.80
C GLU A 48 17.12 -12.56 53.74
N GLY A 49 17.37 -13.56 52.89
CA GLY A 49 16.56 -14.76 52.76
C GLY A 49 15.48 -14.70 51.68
N GLU A 50 14.70 -15.79 51.55
CA GLU A 50 13.72 -15.97 50.47
C GLU A 50 12.64 -14.89 50.44
N SER A 51 12.21 -14.38 51.60
CA SER A 51 11.23 -13.30 51.69
C SER A 51 11.75 -11.97 51.10
N SER A 52 13.04 -11.67 51.27
CA SER A 52 13.69 -10.52 50.65
C SER A 52 13.71 -10.66 49.13
N ASN A 53 14.09 -11.83 48.62
CA ASN A 53 14.09 -12.13 47.18
C ASN A 53 12.68 -12.01 46.56
N ALA A 54 11.65 -12.48 47.27
CA ALA A 54 10.26 -12.34 46.85
C ALA A 54 9.81 -10.87 46.81
N ALA A 55 10.22 -10.06 47.79
CA ALA A 55 9.91 -8.63 47.83
C ALA A 55 10.61 -7.86 46.70
N GLN A 56 11.90 -8.13 46.45
CA GLN A 56 12.66 -7.57 45.33
C GLN A 56 12.02 -7.94 43.98
N SER A 57 11.61 -9.20 43.80
CA SER A 57 10.96 -9.66 42.57
C SER A 57 9.64 -8.92 42.31
N ARG A 58 8.85 -8.66 43.37
CA ARG A 58 7.61 -7.87 43.26
C ARG A 58 7.90 -6.41 42.89
N LEU A 59 8.91 -5.79 43.50
CA LEU A 59 9.31 -4.42 43.16
C LEU A 59 9.81 -4.31 41.72
N SER A 60 10.63 -5.27 41.26
CA SER A 60 11.06 -5.36 39.86
C SER A 60 9.88 -5.44 38.91
N HIS A 61 8.87 -6.26 39.23
CA HIS A 61 7.66 -6.36 38.41
C HIS A 61 6.88 -5.04 38.34
N ILE A 62 6.75 -4.31 39.44
CA ILE A 62 6.08 -2.99 39.46
C ILE A 62 6.89 -1.97 38.65
N GLN A 63 8.22 -2.00 38.74
CA GLN A 63 9.09 -1.16 37.94
C GLN A 63 8.92 -1.42 36.44
N GLU A 64 8.90 -2.69 36.02
CA GLU A 64 8.65 -3.09 34.62
C GLU A 64 7.29 -2.60 34.11
N GLN A 65 6.22 -2.77 34.90
CA GLN A 65 4.89 -2.28 34.54
C GLN A 65 4.85 -0.76 34.42
N THR A 66 5.53 -0.05 35.32
CA THR A 66 5.61 1.41 35.31
C THR A 66 6.41 1.91 34.10
N GLN A 67 7.49 1.22 33.74
CA GLN A 67 8.27 1.53 32.54
C GLN A 67 7.43 1.34 31.28
N LYS A 68 6.67 0.25 31.18
CA LYS A 68 5.75 0.03 30.07
C LYS A 68 4.73 1.17 29.94
N HIS A 69 4.15 1.64 31.05
CA HIS A 69 3.24 2.79 31.03
C HIS A 69 3.93 4.08 30.55
N ILE A 70 5.21 4.29 30.90
CA ILE A 70 5.99 5.43 30.37
C ILE A 70 6.14 5.30 28.85
N ASP A 71 6.48 4.12 28.35
CA ASP A 71 6.68 3.88 26.92
C ASP A 71 5.39 4.11 26.12
N ASP A 72 4.24 3.65 26.63
CA ASP A 72 2.93 3.88 26.03
C ASP A 72 2.56 5.38 25.99
N LEU A 73 2.85 6.13 27.06
CA LEU A 73 2.62 7.58 27.12
C LEU A 73 3.56 8.35 26.18
N GLU A 74 4.82 7.93 26.06
CA GLU A 74 5.79 8.51 25.12
C GLU A 74 5.36 8.27 23.66
N ALA A 75 4.87 7.07 23.34
CA ALA A 75 4.30 6.76 22.04
C ALA A 75 3.10 7.66 21.74
N MET A 76 2.15 7.80 22.67
CA MET A 76 0.99 8.68 22.52
C MET A 76 1.40 10.14 22.32
N LYS A 77 2.35 10.64 23.12
CA LYS A 77 2.91 12.01 22.99
C LYS A 77 3.44 12.25 21.58
N LYS A 78 4.21 11.29 21.05
CA LYS A 78 4.78 11.36 19.70
C LYS A 78 3.69 11.39 18.63
N THR A 79 2.69 10.54 18.74
CA THR A 79 1.57 10.46 17.80
C THR A 79 0.75 11.76 17.79
N VAL A 80 0.38 12.29 18.97
CA VAL A 80 -0.35 13.57 19.10
C VAL A 80 0.47 14.73 18.55
N THR A 81 1.77 14.78 18.86
CA THR A 81 2.66 15.82 18.33
C THR A 81 2.72 15.78 16.80
N THR A 82 2.90 14.59 16.23
CA THR A 82 2.95 14.40 14.76
C THR A 82 1.66 14.87 14.09
N TYR A 83 0.52 14.52 14.67
CA TYR A 83 -0.79 14.95 14.17
C TYR A 83 -0.93 16.48 14.18
N VAL A 84 -0.61 17.11 15.31
CA VAL A 84 -0.70 18.56 15.49
C VAL A 84 0.16 19.29 14.48
N GLU A 85 1.43 18.92 14.34
CA GLU A 85 2.35 19.56 13.39
C GLU A 85 1.91 19.37 11.94
N ALA A 86 1.38 18.19 11.61
CA ALA A 86 0.84 17.90 10.29
C ALA A 86 -0.44 18.69 9.96
N LYS A 87 -1.31 18.96 10.94
CA LYS A 87 -2.47 19.86 10.79
C LYS A 87 -2.03 21.32 10.65
N LYS A 88 -1.09 21.79 11.47
CA LYS A 88 -0.51 23.15 11.39
C LYS A 88 0.11 23.41 10.02
N LEU A 89 0.93 22.49 9.52
CA LEU A 89 1.59 22.64 8.22
C LEU A 89 0.57 22.76 7.08
N ARG A 90 -0.45 21.91 7.06
CA ARG A 90 -1.51 21.93 6.03
C ARG A 90 -2.35 23.21 6.12
N GLN A 91 -2.70 23.66 7.32
CA GLN A 91 -3.38 24.93 7.54
C GLN A 91 -2.53 26.08 6.98
N ALA A 92 -1.24 26.13 7.33
CA ALA A 92 -0.32 27.16 6.84
C ALA A 92 -0.23 27.18 5.31
N HIS A 93 -0.18 26.00 4.65
CA HIS A 93 -0.20 25.92 3.18
C HIS A 93 -1.49 26.49 2.57
N ILE A 94 -2.65 26.19 3.15
CA ILE A 94 -3.94 26.74 2.68
C ILE A 94 -3.96 28.27 2.83
N LEU A 95 -3.50 28.78 3.98
CA LEU A 95 -3.46 30.22 4.25
C LEU A 95 -2.45 30.95 3.33
N ALA A 96 -1.29 30.35 3.06
CA ALA A 96 -0.32 30.88 2.11
C ALA A 96 -0.91 30.95 0.69
N PHE A 97 -1.60 29.90 0.26
CA PHE A 97 -2.26 29.89 -1.05
C PHE A 97 -3.38 30.94 -1.14
N ILE A 98 -4.18 31.14 -0.07
CA ILE A 98 -5.14 32.26 -0.01
C ILE A 98 -4.42 33.61 -0.14
N ALA A 99 -3.27 33.78 0.50
CA ALA A 99 -2.49 35.01 0.40
C ALA A 99 -1.98 35.26 -1.04
N GLU A 100 -1.52 34.22 -1.74
CA GLU A 100 -1.14 34.31 -3.16
C GLU A 100 -2.32 34.74 -4.03
N LEU A 101 -3.51 34.17 -3.82
CA LEU A 101 -4.73 34.54 -4.55
C LEU A 101 -5.08 36.02 -4.37
N LYS A 102 -4.85 36.59 -3.18
CA LYS A 102 -5.05 38.04 -2.95
C LYS A 102 -4.12 38.90 -3.82
N THR A 103 -2.88 38.46 -4.08
CA THR A 103 -1.95 39.17 -4.98
C THR A 103 -2.43 39.18 -6.43
N LEU A 104 -3.20 38.15 -6.82
CA LEU A 104 -3.86 38.05 -8.13
C LEU A 104 -5.21 38.78 -8.16
N GLN A 105 -5.49 39.64 -7.18
CA GLN A 105 -6.76 40.35 -7.02
C GLN A 105 -7.96 39.39 -6.94
N MET A 106 -7.80 38.21 -6.36
CA MET A 106 -8.87 37.25 -6.13
C MET A 106 -9.31 37.24 -4.67
N THR A 107 -10.55 36.87 -4.43
CA THR A 107 -11.13 36.66 -3.11
C THR A 107 -11.59 35.22 -2.96
N VAL A 108 -11.59 34.73 -1.72
CA VAL A 108 -12.02 33.37 -1.37
C VAL A 108 -13.23 33.46 -0.45
N THR A 109 -14.33 32.84 -0.84
CA THR A 109 -15.56 32.76 -0.05
C THR A 109 -15.46 31.71 1.06
N ASP A 110 -16.43 31.69 1.97
CA ASP A 110 -16.42 30.75 3.11
C ASP A 110 -16.63 29.28 2.67
N ASP A 111 -17.27 29.07 1.52
CA ASP A 111 -17.44 27.78 0.83
C ASP A 111 -16.30 27.46 -0.17
N TRP A 112 -15.16 28.16 -0.05
CA TRP A 112 -13.92 27.91 -0.80
C TRP A 112 -13.98 28.19 -2.29
N GLN A 113 -14.95 28.98 -2.76
CA GLN A 113 -14.95 29.47 -4.13
C GLN A 113 -13.99 30.64 -4.27
N VAL A 114 -13.18 30.60 -5.32
CA VAL A 114 -12.32 31.72 -5.70
C VAL A 114 -13.07 32.59 -6.70
N ARG A 115 -13.06 33.91 -6.47
CA ARG A 115 -13.72 34.89 -7.33
C ARG A 115 -12.75 36.02 -7.69
N PRO A 116 -12.72 36.47 -8.96
CA PRO A 116 -12.00 37.69 -9.31
C PRO A 116 -12.60 38.90 -8.60
N ASN A 117 -11.76 39.80 -8.09
CA ASN A 117 -12.20 41.12 -7.67
C ASN A 117 -12.29 42.04 -8.89
N ILE A 118 -13.44 42.00 -9.57
CA ILE A 118 -13.68 42.74 -10.80
C ILE A 118 -13.50 44.26 -10.66
N ALA A 119 -13.63 44.82 -9.45
CA ALA A 119 -13.44 46.24 -9.20
C ALA A 119 -11.97 46.69 -9.31
N LEU A 120 -11.02 45.76 -9.22
CA LEU A 120 -9.58 46.03 -9.29
C LEU A 120 -8.98 45.66 -10.65
N MET A 121 -9.79 45.13 -11.58
CA MET A 121 -9.35 44.55 -12.85
C MET A 121 -9.73 45.40 -14.05
N ALA A 122 -8.89 45.37 -15.10
CA ALA A 122 -9.25 45.93 -16.39
C ALA A 122 -10.34 45.07 -17.07
N ALA A 123 -11.28 45.71 -17.78
CA ALA A 123 -12.41 45.01 -18.42
C ALA A 123 -11.99 43.86 -19.35
N ALA A 124 -10.88 44.03 -20.09
CA ALA A 124 -10.34 43.01 -21.00
C ALA A 124 -9.78 41.77 -20.29
N SER A 125 -9.39 41.87 -19.02
CA SER A 125 -8.83 40.75 -18.23
C SER A 125 -9.89 39.94 -17.47
N VAL A 126 -11.14 40.42 -17.38
CA VAL A 126 -12.18 39.80 -16.54
C VAL A 126 -12.48 38.36 -16.95
N GLY A 127 -12.64 38.09 -18.25
CA GLY A 127 -12.96 36.75 -18.75
C GLY A 127 -11.87 35.72 -18.42
N GLY A 128 -10.59 36.07 -18.62
CA GLY A 128 -9.46 35.22 -18.26
C GLY A 128 -9.36 34.98 -16.74
N ALA A 129 -9.67 35.99 -15.94
CA ALA A 129 -9.67 35.88 -14.48
C ALA A 129 -10.71 34.88 -13.96
N PHE A 130 -11.90 34.80 -14.56
CA PHE A 130 -12.91 33.79 -14.20
C PHE A 130 -12.48 32.36 -14.56
N ILE A 131 -11.78 32.17 -15.68
CA ILE A 131 -11.21 30.86 -16.06
C ILE A 131 -10.15 30.43 -15.04
N LEU A 132 -9.23 31.33 -14.70
CA LEU A 132 -8.22 31.07 -13.66
C LEU A 132 -8.87 30.79 -12.31
N ALA A 133 -9.85 31.58 -11.90
CA ALA A 133 -10.60 31.40 -10.65
C ALA A 133 -11.22 29.99 -10.55
N ALA A 134 -11.82 29.49 -11.63
CA ALA A 134 -12.37 28.14 -11.66
C ALA A 134 -11.29 27.05 -11.52
N GLN A 135 -10.10 27.25 -12.10
CA GLN A 135 -8.97 26.32 -11.97
C GLN A 135 -8.41 26.31 -10.55
N VAL A 136 -8.15 27.48 -9.98
CA VAL A 136 -7.59 27.58 -8.62
C VAL A 136 -8.59 27.17 -7.53
N THR A 137 -9.90 27.33 -7.76
CA THR A 137 -10.95 26.78 -6.88
C THR A 137 -10.82 25.27 -6.73
N LYS A 138 -10.55 24.54 -7.82
CA LYS A 138 -10.34 23.09 -7.76
C LYS A 138 -9.12 22.73 -6.91
N ARG A 139 -8.01 23.48 -7.06
CA ARG A 139 -6.79 23.30 -6.26
C ARG A 139 -7.06 23.58 -4.78
N LEU A 140 -7.74 24.68 -4.47
CA LEU A 140 -8.10 25.06 -3.11
C LEU A 140 -8.98 24.00 -2.45
N HIS A 141 -10.02 23.50 -3.13
CA HIS A 141 -10.84 22.40 -2.64
C HIS A 141 -10.02 21.14 -2.33
N ALA A 142 -9.02 20.81 -3.17
CA ALA A 142 -8.15 19.66 -2.91
C ALA A 142 -7.31 19.86 -1.63
N LEU A 143 -6.72 21.05 -1.43
CA LEU A 143 -5.96 21.37 -0.21
C LEU A 143 -6.83 21.27 1.05
N VAL A 144 -8.04 21.81 1.01
CA VAL A 144 -8.99 21.78 2.14
C VAL A 144 -9.45 20.36 2.44
N ARG A 145 -9.75 19.55 1.41
CA ARG A 145 -10.10 18.14 1.60
C ARG A 145 -8.94 17.34 2.21
N MET A 146 -7.71 17.56 1.78
CA MET A 146 -6.54 16.91 2.40
C MET A 146 -6.37 17.30 3.87
N PHE A 147 -6.69 18.53 4.23
CA PHE A 147 -6.67 18.98 5.63
C PHE A 147 -7.74 18.28 6.49
N GLU A 148 -8.93 18.04 5.95
CA GLU A 148 -9.99 17.27 6.62
C GLU A 148 -9.68 15.77 6.66
N GLN A 149 -9.23 15.21 5.54
CA GLN A 149 -8.95 13.78 5.39
C GLN A 149 -7.86 13.29 6.35
N TYR A 150 -6.89 14.16 6.67
CA TYR A 150 -5.83 13.82 7.60
C TYR A 150 -6.33 13.46 9.01
N GLU A 151 -7.53 13.91 9.41
CA GLU A 151 -8.16 13.49 10.67
C GLU A 151 -8.45 11.98 10.72
N TYR A 152 -8.72 11.38 9.57
CA TYR A 152 -9.06 9.96 9.43
C TYR A 152 -7.83 9.07 9.18
N GLU A 153 -6.77 9.65 8.60
CA GLU A 153 -5.52 8.95 8.31
C GLU A 153 -4.52 9.02 9.46
N ALA A 154 -4.77 9.88 10.46
CA ALA A 154 -3.86 10.11 11.56
C ALA A 154 -3.67 8.85 12.41
N PRO A 155 -2.43 8.48 12.76
CA PRO A 155 -2.13 7.30 13.58
C PRO A 155 -2.64 7.38 15.03
N ILE A 156 -3.36 8.45 15.42
CA ILE A 156 -4.10 8.55 16.69
C ILE A 156 -5.40 7.73 16.61
N ALA A 157 -6.00 7.60 15.42
CA ALA A 157 -7.21 6.85 15.21
C ALA A 157 -6.89 5.35 15.17
N GLY A 158 -6.91 4.71 16.34
CA GLY A 158 -7.25 3.29 16.39
C GLY A 158 -8.67 3.13 15.85
N VAL A 159 -8.79 2.74 14.57
CA VAL A 159 -10.05 2.50 13.85
C VAL A 159 -10.86 3.77 13.52
N SER A 160 -10.54 4.42 12.39
CA SER A 160 -11.54 5.14 11.61
C SER A 160 -11.29 4.84 10.13
N THR A 161 -12.05 3.90 9.58
CA THR A 161 -11.99 3.59 8.14
C THR A 161 -12.49 4.80 7.38
N ALA A 162 -11.57 5.56 6.78
CA ALA A 162 -11.93 6.35 5.60
C ALA A 162 -12.70 5.43 4.64
N PRO A 163 -13.78 5.91 3.99
CA PRO A 163 -14.45 5.10 2.97
C PRO A 163 -13.39 4.68 1.94
N SER A 164 -13.29 3.37 1.69
CA SER A 164 -12.33 2.81 0.74
C SER A 164 -12.48 3.52 -0.60
N PHE A 165 -11.43 4.19 -1.07
CA PHE A 165 -11.44 4.75 -2.41
C PHE A 165 -11.48 3.59 -3.40
N VAL A 166 -12.38 3.66 -4.37
CA VAL A 166 -12.44 2.73 -5.50
C VAL A 166 -12.43 3.56 -6.78
N SER A 167 -11.41 3.34 -7.61
CA SER A 167 -11.31 3.96 -8.93
C SER A 167 -12.37 3.40 -9.89
N SER A 168 -12.59 4.08 -11.01
CA SER A 168 -13.45 3.62 -12.11
C SER A 168 -13.05 2.25 -12.66
N SER A 169 -11.78 1.87 -12.51
CA SER A 169 -11.20 0.59 -12.97
C SER A 169 -11.09 -0.47 -11.88
N GLY A 170 -11.70 -0.24 -10.71
CA GLY A 170 -11.78 -1.21 -9.62
C GLY A 170 -10.57 -1.27 -8.68
N TYR A 171 -9.56 -0.42 -8.88
CA TYR A 171 -8.44 -0.30 -7.93
C TYR A 171 -8.93 0.31 -6.63
N SER A 172 -8.45 -0.22 -5.50
CA SER A 172 -9.00 0.06 -4.18
C SER A 172 -7.91 0.30 -3.13
N THR A 173 -8.16 1.14 -2.13
CA THR A 173 -7.30 1.26 -0.94
C THR A 173 -7.47 0.10 0.05
N SER A 174 -8.45 -0.78 -0.20
CA SER A 174 -8.62 -2.06 0.48
C SER A 174 -8.28 -3.21 -0.47
N GLN A 175 -7.52 -4.18 0.02
CA GLN A 175 -7.10 -5.32 -0.79
C GLN A 175 -8.33 -6.13 -1.26
N PRO A 176 -8.54 -6.31 -2.57
CA PRO A 176 -9.62 -7.12 -3.09
C PRO A 176 -9.33 -8.62 -2.92
N ASP A 177 -10.37 -9.44 -3.02
CA ASP A 177 -10.19 -10.88 -3.16
C ASP A 177 -9.44 -11.18 -4.46
N ARG A 178 -8.37 -11.96 -4.32
CA ARG A 178 -7.43 -12.36 -5.37
C ARG A 178 -7.24 -13.88 -5.39
N THR A 179 -8.20 -14.61 -4.82
CA THR A 179 -8.22 -16.06 -4.84
C THR A 179 -8.39 -16.53 -6.28
N ILE A 180 -7.42 -17.31 -6.74
CA ILE A 180 -7.51 -17.97 -8.05
C ILE A 180 -8.15 -19.33 -7.80
N ASN A 181 -9.31 -19.56 -8.40
CA ASN A 181 -9.92 -20.87 -8.44
C ASN A 181 -9.21 -21.67 -9.52
N PHE A 182 -8.49 -22.71 -9.10
CA PHE A 182 -7.79 -23.60 -10.01
C PHE A 182 -8.70 -24.79 -10.32
N ASP A 183 -8.85 -25.09 -11.59
CA ASP A 183 -9.24 -26.39 -12.08
C ASP A 183 -8.10 -27.40 -11.80
N ASP A 184 -8.49 -28.60 -11.37
CA ASP A 184 -7.57 -29.69 -11.09
C ASP A 184 -8.11 -30.96 -11.75
N ASP A 185 -8.11 -30.94 -13.08
CA ASP A 185 -8.57 -32.05 -13.91
C ASP A 185 -7.74 -33.33 -13.69
N PHE A 186 -6.50 -33.19 -13.21
CA PHE A 186 -5.60 -34.28 -12.88
C PHE A 186 -4.97 -34.08 -11.49
N PRO A 187 -5.71 -34.38 -10.41
CA PRO A 187 -5.19 -34.26 -9.06
C PRO A 187 -3.92 -35.08 -8.90
N TYR A 188 -2.93 -34.53 -8.19
CA TYR A 188 -1.64 -35.18 -7.99
C TYR A 188 -1.81 -36.61 -7.42
N GLY A 189 -1.20 -37.59 -8.09
CA GLY A 189 -1.27 -39.00 -7.71
C GLY A 189 -2.60 -39.70 -7.99
N SER A 190 -3.55 -39.05 -8.68
CA SER A 190 -4.85 -39.64 -9.05
C SER A 190 -4.72 -40.91 -9.90
N LYS A 191 -3.61 -41.07 -10.63
CA LYS A 191 -3.28 -42.25 -11.42
C LYS A 191 -2.21 -43.17 -10.83
N LYS A 192 -1.72 -42.88 -9.62
CA LYS A 192 -0.65 -43.66 -9.00
C LYS A 192 -1.02 -45.15 -8.91
N GLY A 193 -0.20 -46.00 -9.53
CA GLY A 193 -0.41 -47.45 -9.59
C GLY A 193 -1.43 -47.92 -10.64
N LYS A 194 -2.00 -46.99 -11.43
CA LYS A 194 -2.89 -47.27 -12.57
C LYS A 194 -2.23 -46.95 -13.93
N GLU A 195 -0.94 -46.60 -13.92
CA GLU A 195 -0.18 -46.30 -15.14
C GLU A 195 -0.16 -47.50 -16.10
N THR A 196 -0.56 -47.29 -17.34
CA THR A 196 -0.42 -48.25 -18.42
C THR A 196 1.01 -48.27 -18.97
N LEU A 197 1.34 -49.28 -19.79
CA LEU A 197 2.61 -49.30 -20.52
C LEU A 197 2.72 -48.12 -21.51
N GLU A 198 1.58 -47.69 -22.06
CA GLU A 198 1.50 -46.52 -22.94
C GLU A 198 1.82 -45.23 -22.19
N ASP A 199 1.34 -45.07 -20.95
CA ASP A 199 1.66 -43.91 -20.10
C ASP A 199 3.16 -43.81 -19.83
N ARG A 200 3.80 -44.95 -19.49
CA ARG A 200 5.25 -45.01 -19.25
C ARG A 200 6.07 -44.72 -20.51
N ALA A 201 5.65 -45.25 -21.66
CA ALA A 201 6.31 -44.98 -22.93
C ALA A 201 6.18 -43.51 -23.34
N ASN A 202 5.00 -42.91 -23.16
CA ASN A 202 4.78 -41.49 -23.40
C ASN A 202 5.61 -40.62 -22.46
N TRP A 203 5.66 -40.96 -21.17
CA TRP A 203 6.48 -40.24 -20.19
C TRP A 203 7.96 -40.21 -20.57
N ALA A 204 8.51 -41.35 -21.02
CA ALA A 204 9.89 -41.46 -21.49
C ALA A 204 10.12 -40.68 -22.79
N LYS A 205 9.21 -40.81 -23.77
CA LYS A 205 9.26 -40.07 -25.05
C LYS A 205 9.35 -38.56 -24.83
N TRP A 206 8.53 -38.02 -23.94
CA TRP A 206 8.56 -36.58 -23.66
C TRP A 206 9.78 -36.15 -22.83
N GLY A 207 10.37 -37.06 -22.05
CA GLY A 207 11.65 -36.82 -21.38
C GLY A 207 12.80 -36.65 -22.37
N LEU A 208 12.89 -37.54 -23.35
CA LEU A 208 13.88 -37.44 -24.43
C LEU A 208 13.69 -36.19 -25.29
N LYS A 209 12.44 -35.79 -25.54
CA LYS A 209 12.15 -34.53 -26.25
C LYS A 209 12.59 -33.30 -25.48
N LEU A 210 12.46 -33.30 -24.14
CA LEU A 210 12.96 -32.23 -23.28
C LEU A 210 14.49 -32.11 -23.40
N GLU A 211 15.22 -33.22 -23.25
CA GLU A 211 16.68 -33.23 -23.38
C GLU A 211 17.14 -32.71 -24.76
N GLY A 212 16.45 -33.13 -25.83
CA GLY A 212 16.71 -32.62 -27.18
C GLY A 212 16.41 -31.12 -27.33
N ALA A 213 15.32 -30.63 -26.75
CA ALA A 213 14.96 -29.22 -26.80
C ALA A 213 15.94 -28.33 -26.01
N GLU A 214 16.43 -28.81 -24.86
CA GLU A 214 17.46 -28.13 -24.07
C GLU A 214 18.80 -28.07 -24.82
N ALA A 215 19.16 -29.13 -25.56
CA ALA A 215 20.37 -29.15 -26.38
C ALA A 215 20.31 -28.15 -27.55
N ILE A 216 19.11 -27.94 -28.13
CA ILE A 216 18.89 -26.95 -29.20
C ILE A 216 18.89 -25.52 -28.63
N GLY A 217 18.45 -25.33 -27.39
CA GLY A 217 18.54 -24.06 -26.66
C GLY A 217 17.55 -22.97 -27.09
N GLY A 218 16.60 -23.27 -27.99
CA GLY A 218 15.65 -22.27 -28.52
C GLY A 218 14.53 -21.86 -27.55
N MET A 219 14.29 -22.62 -26.48
CA MET A 219 13.20 -22.36 -25.51
C MET A 219 13.62 -22.69 -24.06
N PRO A 220 14.62 -21.97 -23.51
CA PRO A 220 15.22 -22.33 -22.23
C PRO A 220 14.26 -22.23 -21.05
N ASP A 221 13.35 -21.25 -21.03
CA ASP A 221 12.41 -21.04 -19.92
C ASP A 221 11.30 -22.10 -19.92
N ALA A 222 10.80 -22.46 -21.11
CA ALA A 222 9.83 -23.52 -21.28
C ALA A 222 10.40 -24.87 -20.84
N CYS A 223 11.65 -25.17 -21.22
CA CYS A 223 12.33 -26.40 -20.81
C CYS A 223 12.49 -26.45 -19.29
N LYS A 224 12.85 -25.32 -18.66
CA LYS A 224 12.97 -25.23 -17.20
C LYS A 224 11.65 -25.51 -16.49
N MET A 225 10.54 -24.95 -16.97
CA MET A 225 9.20 -25.21 -16.42
C MET A 225 8.76 -26.64 -16.62
N TYR A 226 8.98 -27.20 -17.81
CA TYR A 226 8.61 -28.59 -18.10
C TYR A 226 9.44 -29.58 -17.28
N ARG A 227 10.73 -29.30 -17.07
CA ARG A 227 11.59 -30.09 -16.16
C ARG A 227 11.04 -30.10 -14.75
N HIS A 228 10.68 -28.92 -14.22
CA HIS A 228 10.09 -28.80 -12.89
C HIS A 228 8.78 -29.57 -12.74
N PHE A 229 7.92 -29.51 -13.75
CA PHE A 229 6.71 -30.34 -13.82
C PHE A 229 7.05 -31.84 -13.71
N ARG A 230 8.07 -32.30 -14.46
CA ARG A 230 8.50 -33.71 -14.45
C ARG A 230 9.09 -34.18 -13.13
N GLU A 231 9.59 -33.28 -12.28
CA GLU A 231 10.04 -33.65 -10.94
C GLU A 231 8.87 -34.08 -10.04
N GLY A 232 7.64 -33.67 -10.33
CA GLY A 232 6.43 -34.11 -9.63
C GLY A 232 6.38 -33.71 -8.15
N LYS A 233 7.20 -32.74 -7.71
CA LYS A 233 7.32 -32.37 -6.30
C LYS A 233 6.20 -31.45 -5.80
N GLY A 234 5.41 -30.87 -6.71
CA GLY A 234 4.35 -29.90 -6.38
C GLY A 234 4.86 -28.60 -5.74
N THR A 235 6.17 -28.37 -5.72
CA THR A 235 6.77 -27.16 -5.15
C THR A 235 6.54 -25.96 -6.06
N PRO A 236 6.32 -24.74 -5.52
CA PRO A 236 6.21 -23.53 -6.35
C PRO A 236 7.50 -23.26 -7.14
N MET A 237 7.37 -22.69 -8.34
CA MET A 237 8.48 -22.23 -9.16
C MET A 237 8.24 -20.81 -9.64
N ARG A 238 9.30 -20.00 -9.71
CA ARG A 238 9.28 -18.65 -10.25
C ARG A 238 9.79 -18.64 -11.70
N PHE A 239 9.11 -17.91 -12.58
CA PHE A 239 9.67 -17.46 -13.85
C PHE A 239 10.18 -16.02 -13.73
N ASP A 240 11.08 -15.66 -14.64
CA ASP A 240 11.61 -14.31 -14.75
C ASP A 240 10.66 -13.43 -15.57
N TYR A 241 9.77 -12.73 -14.88
CA TYR A 241 8.74 -11.92 -15.55
C TYR A 241 9.33 -10.68 -16.25
N ASP A 242 10.44 -10.14 -15.75
CA ASP A 242 11.16 -9.03 -16.38
C ASP A 242 11.78 -9.47 -17.71
N LYS A 243 12.32 -10.70 -17.77
CA LYS A 243 12.79 -11.30 -19.01
C LYS A 243 11.63 -11.51 -19.98
N ALA A 244 10.50 -12.03 -19.49
CA ALA A 244 9.29 -12.21 -20.29
C ALA A 244 8.80 -10.91 -20.93
N TYR A 245 8.78 -9.82 -20.15
CA TYR A 245 8.46 -8.48 -20.63
C TYR A 245 9.38 -7.99 -21.77
N ARG A 246 10.67 -8.31 -21.71
CA ARG A 246 11.63 -7.91 -22.76
C ARG A 246 11.48 -8.74 -24.03
N GLU A 247 11.25 -10.04 -23.88
CA GLU A 247 11.32 -11.00 -24.99
C GLU A 247 9.99 -11.23 -25.70
N ASP A 248 8.85 -11.05 -25.03
CA ASP A 248 7.53 -11.39 -25.55
C ASP A 248 6.60 -10.17 -25.65
N ALA A 249 6.05 -9.93 -26.84
CA ALA A 249 5.22 -8.76 -27.10
C ALA A 249 3.83 -8.86 -26.43
N GLY A 250 3.24 -10.06 -26.35
CA GLY A 250 1.96 -10.27 -25.68
C GLY A 250 2.06 -9.93 -24.19
N ILE A 251 3.08 -10.50 -23.52
CA ILE A 251 3.35 -10.23 -22.10
C ILE A 251 3.68 -8.75 -21.87
N ARG A 252 4.52 -8.15 -22.72
CA ARG A 252 4.86 -6.72 -22.62
C ARG A 252 3.63 -5.83 -22.73
N ASN A 253 2.76 -6.09 -23.69
CA ASN A 253 1.55 -5.32 -23.90
C ASN A 253 0.59 -5.44 -22.71
N PHE A 254 0.45 -6.64 -22.14
CA PHE A 254 -0.34 -6.85 -20.94
C PHE A 254 0.20 -6.07 -19.74
N VAL A 255 1.52 -6.13 -19.48
CA VAL A 255 2.15 -5.36 -18.40
C VAL A 255 1.96 -3.86 -18.62
N ASN A 256 2.11 -3.37 -19.85
CA ASN A 256 1.88 -1.96 -20.16
C ASN A 256 0.42 -1.54 -19.90
N ASP A 257 -0.55 -2.41 -20.17
CA ASP A 257 -1.97 -2.17 -19.84
C ASP A 257 -2.21 -2.10 -18.32
N GLU A 258 -1.58 -3.00 -17.55
CA GLU A 258 -1.61 -2.96 -16.08
C GLU A 258 -0.99 -1.66 -15.53
N LEU A 259 0.13 -1.22 -16.11
CA LEU A 259 0.77 0.06 -15.73
C LEU A 259 -0.11 1.26 -16.07
N ASN A 260 -0.77 1.27 -17.24
CA ASN A 260 -1.69 2.34 -17.63
C ASN A 260 -2.90 2.40 -16.70
N GLY A 261 -3.49 1.25 -16.35
CA GLY A 261 -4.59 1.17 -15.39
C GLY A 261 -4.17 1.67 -14.00
N SER A 262 -2.97 1.30 -13.56
CA SER A 262 -2.39 1.75 -12.29
C SER A 262 -2.18 3.28 -12.27
N LEU A 263 -1.69 3.85 -13.37
CA LEU A 263 -1.51 5.30 -13.52
C LEU A 263 -2.85 6.05 -13.55
N GLN A 264 -3.85 5.54 -14.25
CA GLN A 264 -5.20 6.09 -14.25
C GLN A 264 -5.77 6.09 -12.82
N ALA A 265 -5.69 4.96 -12.13
CA ALA A 265 -6.17 4.82 -10.77
C ALA A 265 -5.45 5.77 -9.81
N ALA A 266 -4.13 5.92 -9.93
CA ALA A 266 -3.36 6.90 -9.16
C ALA A 266 -3.83 8.34 -9.42
N ASN A 267 -4.09 8.71 -10.67
CA ASN A 267 -4.63 10.02 -11.02
C ASN A 267 -6.03 10.25 -10.44
N GLU A 268 -6.90 9.25 -10.48
CA GLU A 268 -8.25 9.32 -9.88
C GLU A 268 -8.16 9.42 -8.34
N ALA A 269 -7.26 8.66 -7.73
CA ALA A 269 -7.00 8.67 -6.29
C ALA A 269 -6.55 10.07 -5.84
N VAL A 270 -5.56 10.66 -6.53
CA VAL A 270 -5.06 12.01 -6.25
C VAL A 270 -6.14 13.06 -6.49
N LYS A 271 -6.91 12.99 -7.59
CA LYS A 271 -8.08 13.88 -7.82
C LYS A 271 -9.12 13.78 -6.69
N SER A 272 -9.21 12.60 -6.07
CA SER A 272 -10.12 12.32 -4.96
C SER A 272 -9.53 12.64 -3.59
N GLY A 273 -8.28 13.12 -3.52
CA GLY A 273 -7.60 13.52 -2.29
C GLY A 273 -6.67 12.48 -1.67
N ASN A 274 -6.57 11.27 -2.26
CA ASN A 274 -5.71 10.19 -1.77
C ASN A 274 -4.28 10.36 -2.31
N THR A 275 -3.36 10.78 -1.44
CA THR A 275 -2.03 11.28 -1.85
C THR A 275 -0.83 10.56 -1.21
N ASN A 276 -1.07 9.64 -0.26
CA ASN A 276 -0.06 8.74 0.31
C ASN A 276 -0.70 7.38 0.60
N VAL A 277 -1.10 6.67 -0.47
CA VAL A 277 -1.89 5.44 -0.38
C VAL A 277 -1.29 4.33 -1.24
N THR A 278 -1.57 3.09 -0.86
CA THR A 278 -1.40 1.94 -1.75
C THR A 278 -2.73 1.61 -2.40
N LEU A 279 -2.74 1.51 -3.74
CA LEU A 279 -3.89 1.05 -4.51
C LEU A 279 -3.65 -0.39 -4.96
N HIS A 280 -4.63 -1.22 -4.66
CA HIS A 280 -4.67 -2.63 -4.99
C HIS A 280 -5.54 -2.84 -6.23
N SER A 281 -4.99 -3.39 -7.32
CA SER A 281 -5.81 -3.78 -8.48
C SER A 281 -6.67 -5.02 -8.16
N PRO A 282 -7.81 -5.20 -8.85
CA PRO A 282 -8.45 -6.51 -8.92
C PRO A 282 -7.53 -7.53 -9.61
N MET A 283 -7.82 -8.82 -9.43
CA MET A 283 -7.20 -9.86 -10.23
C MET A 283 -7.65 -9.73 -11.69
N ARG A 284 -6.71 -9.83 -12.63
CA ARG A 284 -6.96 -9.81 -14.07
C ARG A 284 -6.31 -11.01 -14.71
N THR A 285 -6.87 -11.48 -15.83
CA THR A 285 -6.24 -12.51 -16.65
C THR A 285 -5.66 -11.85 -17.89
N ASN A 286 -4.58 -12.40 -18.45
CA ASN A 286 -3.98 -11.91 -19.70
C ASN A 286 -4.83 -12.23 -20.96
N SER A 287 -6.15 -12.36 -20.81
CA SER A 287 -7.07 -12.59 -21.93
C SER A 287 -6.97 -11.44 -22.93
N GLY A 288 -6.70 -11.75 -24.20
CA GLY A 288 -6.41 -10.76 -25.25
C GLY A 288 -4.94 -10.40 -25.43
N TYR A 289 -4.05 -10.83 -24.52
CA TYR A 289 -2.60 -10.61 -24.56
C TYR A 289 -1.82 -11.91 -24.27
N TYR A 290 -2.25 -13.01 -24.89
CA TYR A 290 -1.56 -14.29 -24.75
C TYR A 290 -0.09 -14.18 -25.22
N PRO A 291 0.87 -14.87 -24.59
CA PRO A 291 2.26 -14.81 -25.04
C PRO A 291 2.40 -15.16 -26.53
N GLU A 292 3.29 -14.49 -27.24
CA GLU A 292 3.42 -14.62 -28.69
C GLU A 292 4.54 -15.58 -29.12
N THR A 293 5.57 -15.72 -28.29
CA THR A 293 6.71 -16.60 -28.56
C THR A 293 6.48 -18.00 -28.00
N GLU A 294 6.94 -19.02 -28.72
CA GLU A 294 6.77 -20.42 -28.29
C GLU A 294 7.39 -20.68 -26.90
N ASN A 295 8.51 -20.03 -26.58
CA ASN A 295 9.15 -20.11 -25.27
C ASN A 295 8.20 -19.63 -24.16
N TRP A 296 7.61 -18.43 -24.29
CA TRP A 296 6.78 -17.86 -23.23
C TRP A 296 5.36 -18.44 -23.19
N GLN A 297 4.82 -18.86 -24.34
CA GLN A 297 3.59 -19.66 -24.41
C GLN A 297 3.69 -20.93 -23.58
N LYS A 298 4.82 -21.64 -23.68
CA LYS A 298 5.08 -22.89 -22.95
C LYS A 298 5.67 -22.69 -21.55
N THR A 299 6.06 -21.47 -21.19
CA THR A 299 6.56 -21.15 -19.84
C THR A 299 5.45 -20.76 -18.90
N VAL A 300 4.54 -19.88 -19.35
CA VAL A 300 3.50 -19.29 -18.50
C VAL A 300 2.10 -19.32 -19.13
N GLY A 301 1.99 -19.36 -20.46
CA GLY A 301 0.69 -19.48 -21.13
C GLY A 301 -0.32 -18.41 -20.71
N GLY A 302 -1.52 -18.84 -20.35
CA GLY A 302 -2.54 -17.97 -19.76
C GLY A 302 -2.28 -17.83 -18.26
N TYR A 303 -2.25 -16.60 -17.75
CA TYR A 303 -1.95 -16.36 -16.34
C TYR A 303 -2.74 -15.19 -15.79
N SER A 304 -2.79 -15.12 -14.46
CA SER A 304 -3.42 -14.03 -13.74
C SER A 304 -2.39 -13.01 -13.24
N SER A 305 -2.76 -11.74 -13.20
CA SER A 305 -1.94 -10.65 -12.72
C SER A 305 -2.72 -9.72 -11.80
N TYR A 306 -1.98 -9.05 -10.93
CA TYR A 306 -2.47 -7.93 -10.14
C TYR A 306 -1.32 -6.95 -9.88
N THR A 307 -1.66 -5.71 -9.55
CA THR A 307 -0.68 -4.68 -9.20
C THR A 307 -0.86 -4.13 -7.79
N GLU A 308 0.26 -3.65 -7.27
CA GLU A 308 0.36 -2.81 -6.08
C GLU A 308 0.93 -1.46 -6.50
N THR A 309 0.15 -0.40 -6.32
CA THR A 309 0.53 0.96 -6.73
C THR A 309 0.68 1.86 -5.54
N ASN A 310 1.92 2.20 -5.18
CA ASN A 310 2.21 3.15 -4.12
C ASN A 310 2.20 4.57 -4.69
N VAL A 311 1.25 5.38 -4.26
CA VAL A 311 1.05 6.76 -4.71
C VAL A 311 1.56 7.71 -3.65
N GLN A 312 2.48 8.60 -4.03
CA GLN A 312 3.01 9.67 -3.18
C GLN A 312 2.94 11.00 -3.92
N VAL A 313 2.42 12.04 -3.26
CA VAL A 313 2.38 13.40 -3.81
C VAL A 313 3.33 14.30 -3.04
N SER A 314 4.23 14.97 -3.76
CA SER A 314 5.14 15.97 -3.23
C SER A 314 5.04 17.24 -4.06
N GLY A 315 4.46 18.30 -3.47
CA GLY A 315 4.13 19.53 -4.20
C GLY A 315 3.19 19.25 -5.38
N ASP A 316 3.63 19.59 -6.58
CA ASP A 316 2.89 19.36 -7.83
C ASP A 316 3.30 18.05 -8.54
N THR A 317 4.16 17.23 -7.92
CA THR A 317 4.63 15.96 -8.48
C THR A 317 3.90 14.78 -7.85
N VAL A 318 3.29 13.94 -8.68
CA VAL A 318 2.73 12.64 -8.29
C VAL A 318 3.72 11.55 -8.69
N THR A 319 4.18 10.76 -7.72
CA THR A 319 5.01 9.57 -7.95
C THR A 319 4.15 8.33 -7.72
N ALA A 320 4.07 7.46 -8.73
CA ALA A 320 3.40 6.17 -8.64
C ALA A 320 4.43 5.05 -8.85
N THR A 321 4.71 4.29 -7.79
CA THR A 321 5.57 3.10 -7.87
C THR A 321 4.68 1.87 -7.99
N VAL A 322 4.70 1.23 -9.18
CA VAL A 322 3.86 0.08 -9.48
C VAL A 322 4.69 -1.21 -9.40
N THR A 323 4.21 -2.18 -8.62
CA THR A 323 4.71 -3.56 -8.67
C THR A 323 3.67 -4.42 -9.36
N VAL A 324 4.07 -5.14 -10.41
CA VAL A 324 3.20 -6.06 -11.15
C VAL A 324 3.52 -7.48 -10.71
N HIS A 325 2.49 -8.22 -10.30
CA HIS A 325 2.59 -9.61 -9.89
C HIS A 325 1.94 -10.49 -10.93
N ALA A 326 2.62 -11.55 -11.34
CA ALA A 326 2.03 -12.60 -12.16
C ALA A 326 1.96 -13.92 -11.38
N LYS A 327 0.83 -14.61 -11.50
CA LYS A 327 0.58 -15.88 -10.84
C LYS A 327 -0.21 -16.81 -11.76
N ASP A 328 0.22 -18.06 -11.78
CA ASP A 328 -0.48 -19.13 -12.44
C ASP A 328 -0.33 -20.43 -11.63
N LYS A 329 -1.20 -21.40 -11.91
CA LYS A 329 -1.00 -22.81 -11.53
C LYS A 329 -1.18 -23.62 -12.81
N TRP A 330 -0.06 -23.94 -13.42
CA TRP A 330 0.02 -24.67 -14.67
C TRP A 330 -0.85 -25.94 -14.66
N ASN A 331 -1.88 -25.96 -15.50
CA ASN A 331 -2.79 -27.06 -15.77
C ASN A 331 -2.70 -27.43 -17.27
N PHE A 332 -2.43 -28.70 -17.60
CA PHE A 332 -2.54 -29.13 -18.99
C PHE A 332 -4.03 -29.32 -19.32
N ASN A 333 -4.56 -28.53 -20.25
CA ASN A 333 -5.94 -28.68 -20.72
C ASN A 333 -6.20 -30.10 -21.22
N TYR A 334 -7.32 -30.70 -20.79
CA TYR A 334 -7.81 -32.03 -21.21
C TYR A 334 -7.87 -32.22 -22.74
N VAL A 335 -8.07 -31.13 -23.48
CA VAL A 335 -8.24 -31.15 -24.96
C VAL A 335 -6.90 -31.25 -25.71
N SER A 336 -5.77 -31.01 -25.05
CA SER A 336 -4.43 -31.21 -25.60
C SER A 336 -3.77 -32.39 -24.92
N MET A 337 -3.73 -33.54 -25.60
CA MET A 337 -3.17 -34.82 -25.16
C MET A 337 -1.77 -34.68 -24.50
N CYS A 338 -1.71 -34.45 -23.20
CA CYS A 338 -0.50 -34.59 -22.38
C CYS A 338 -0.92 -35.08 -20.99
N ILE A 339 -0.45 -36.28 -20.66
CA ILE A 339 -0.87 -37.12 -19.54
C ILE A 339 -0.33 -36.52 -18.22
N GLY A 340 -1.21 -36.27 -17.26
CA GLY A 340 -0.84 -36.09 -15.85
C GLY A 340 -0.49 -37.43 -15.22
N ALA A 341 0.65 -37.50 -14.54
CA ALA A 341 1.11 -38.63 -13.72
C ALA A 341 0.89 -38.31 -12.23
#